data_AF-A0A8J7VDG5-F1
#
_entry.id   AF-A0A8J7VDG5-F1
#
_cell.length_a   1.000
_cell.length_b   1.000
_cell.length_c   1.000
_cell.angle_alpha   90.00
_cell.angle_beta   90.00
_cell.angle_gamma   90.00
#
_symmetry.space_group_name_H-M   'P 1'
#
loop_
_entity.id
_entity.type
_entity.pdbx_description
1 polymer ?
#
loop_
_entity_poly.entity_id
_entity_poly.type
_entity_poly.pdbx_seq_one_letter_code
_entity_poly.pdbx_strand_id
1 'polypeptide(L)'
;MNAKVIANQICDQADDFLGGVTRREEAKAGIAEYLTLHHRSLAAADKKAVIDETMRILENEGFFEAEAGGDGEDAGDFSNAEEE
;
A
#
# COMPACT_ATOMS: atom_id res chain seq x y z
N MET A 1 -3.59 22.59 -7.82
CA MET A 1 -3.75 21.72 -6.63
C MET A 1 -2.58 20.76 -6.62
N ASN A 2 -1.85 20.62 -5.51
CA ASN A 2 -0.74 19.66 -5.43
C ASN A 2 -1.29 18.29 -5.05
N ALA A 3 -1.34 17.37 -6.02
CA ALA A 3 -1.78 15.98 -5.79
C ALA A 3 -1.05 15.33 -4.60
N LYS A 4 0.22 15.69 -4.41
CA LYS A 4 1.05 15.24 -3.29
C LYS A 4 0.51 15.64 -1.90
N VAL A 5 -0.06 16.84 -1.77
CA VAL A 5 -0.62 17.29 -0.48
C VAL A 5 -1.89 16.50 -0.15
N ILE A 6 -2.74 16.28 -1.16
CA ILE A 6 -3.97 15.49 -1.01
C ILE A 6 -3.62 14.02 -0.72
N ALA A 7 -2.61 13.47 -1.42
CA ALA A 7 -2.15 12.11 -1.21
C ALA A 7 -1.64 11.87 0.21
N ASN A 8 -0.84 12.79 0.78
CA ASN A 8 -0.39 12.69 2.17
C ASN A 8 -1.55 12.71 3.16
N GLN A 9 -2.53 13.61 2.97
CA GLN A 9 -3.73 13.64 3.82
C GLN A 9 -4.55 12.35 3.73
N ILE A 10 -4.64 11.77 2.53
CA ILE A 10 -5.31 10.48 2.32
C ILE A 10 -4.50 9.35 2.98
N CYS A 11 -3.17 9.37 2.93
CA CYS A 11 -2.30 8.42 3.63
C CYS A 11 -2.49 8.50 5.16
N ASP A 12 -2.53 9.72 5.73
CA ASP A 12 -2.78 9.91 7.17
C ASP A 12 -4.13 9.34 7.62
N GLN A 13 -5.12 9.32 6.71
CA GLN A 13 -6.44 8.72 6.97
C GLN A 13 -6.54 7.27 6.47
N ALA A 14 -5.55 6.79 5.73
CA ALA A 14 -5.53 5.46 5.14
C ALA A 14 -5.52 4.40 6.23
N ASP A 15 -4.88 4.62 7.36
CA ASP A 15 -4.97 3.69 8.49
C ASP A 15 -6.41 3.48 8.99
N ASP A 16 -7.29 4.48 8.83
CA ASP A 16 -8.68 4.44 9.28
C ASP A 16 -9.59 3.67 8.28
N PHE A 17 -9.40 3.85 6.97
CA PHE A 17 -10.23 3.19 5.93
C PHE A 17 -9.58 2.00 5.22
N LEU A 18 -8.25 1.89 5.25
CA LEU A 18 -7.45 0.72 4.84
C LEU A 18 -6.99 -0.10 6.06
N GLY A 19 -7.52 0.16 7.26
CA GLY A 19 -7.21 -0.62 8.46
C GLY A 19 -7.52 -2.11 8.26
N GLY A 20 -6.46 -2.92 8.12
CA GLY A 20 -6.55 -4.36 7.83
C GLY A 20 -6.44 -4.76 6.37
N VAL A 21 -6.32 -3.79 5.45
CA VAL A 21 -6.04 -4.04 4.03
C VAL A 21 -4.55 -4.21 3.83
N THR A 22 -4.10 -5.43 3.52
CA THR A 22 -2.66 -5.71 3.24
C THR A 22 -2.36 -5.84 1.75
N ARG A 23 -3.38 -5.75 0.88
CA ARG A 23 -3.24 -5.92 -0.57
C ARG A 23 -3.29 -4.61 -1.33
N ARG A 24 -2.37 -4.45 -2.28
CA ARG A 24 -2.37 -3.30 -3.22
C ARG A 24 -3.71 -3.14 -3.94
N GLU A 25 -4.31 -4.23 -4.43
CA GLU A 25 -5.55 -4.13 -5.20
C GLU A 25 -6.72 -3.60 -4.35
N GLU A 26 -6.81 -4.05 -3.10
CA GLU A 26 -7.81 -3.58 -2.13
C GLU A 26 -7.55 -2.13 -1.71
N ALA A 27 -6.29 -1.76 -1.46
CA ALA A 27 -5.91 -0.38 -1.17
C ALA A 27 -6.30 0.57 -2.31
N LYS A 28 -6.06 0.16 -3.56
CA LYS A 28 -6.42 0.94 -4.75
C LYS A 28 -7.92 1.16 -4.84
N ALA A 29 -8.70 0.11 -4.58
CA ALA A 29 -10.15 0.18 -4.60
C ALA A 29 -10.68 1.11 -3.49
N GLY A 30 -10.14 0.99 -2.27
CA GLY A 30 -10.51 1.85 -1.14
C GLY A 30 -10.21 3.33 -1.40
N ILE A 31 -9.01 3.65 -1.90
CA ILE A 31 -8.63 5.04 -2.23
C ILE A 31 -9.53 5.59 -3.36
N ALA A 32 -9.84 4.78 -4.37
CA ALA A 32 -10.70 5.20 -5.49
C ALA A 32 -12.14 5.49 -5.01
N GLU A 33 -12.67 4.68 -4.10
CA GLU A 33 -13.99 4.89 -3.50
C GLU A 33 -14.01 6.16 -2.63
N TYR A 34 -13.00 6.33 -1.77
CA TYR A 34 -12.83 7.53 -0.95
C TYR A 34 -12.77 8.80 -1.79
N LEU A 35 -11.98 8.81 -2.86
CA LEU A 35 -11.91 9.94 -3.80
C LEU A 35 -13.24 10.19 -4.53
N THR A 36 -14.05 9.16 -4.73
CA THR A 36 -15.36 9.30 -5.35
C THR A 36 -16.37 9.92 -4.38
N LEU A 37 -16.29 9.56 -3.09
CA LEU A 37 -17.17 10.06 -2.03
C LEU A 37 -16.82 11.47 -1.58
N HIS A 38 -15.56 11.72 -1.22
CA HIS A 38 -15.11 12.98 -0.62
C HIS A 38 -14.63 14.02 -1.65
N HIS A 39 -14.23 13.54 -2.83
CA HIS A 39 -13.53 14.34 -3.83
C HIS A 39 -14.19 14.25 -5.22
N ARG A 40 -15.53 14.22 -5.25
CA ARG A 40 -16.33 14.05 -6.48
C ARG A 40 -16.04 15.11 -7.56
N SER A 41 -15.61 16.31 -7.15
CA SER A 41 -15.32 17.45 -8.02
C SER A 41 -13.95 17.41 -8.69
N LEU A 42 -13.05 16.49 -8.29
CA LEU A 42 -11.76 16.33 -8.95
C LEU A 42 -11.92 15.66 -10.32
N ALA A 43 -11.12 16.14 -11.28
CA ALA A 43 -11.04 15.53 -12.60
C ALA A 43 -10.52 14.09 -12.51
N ALA A 44 -10.91 13.24 -13.45
CA ALA A 44 -10.45 11.85 -13.49
C ALA A 44 -8.92 11.74 -13.56
N ALA A 45 -8.27 12.67 -14.26
CA ALA A 45 -6.80 12.75 -14.34
C ALA A 45 -6.16 13.04 -12.98
N ASP A 46 -6.71 13.98 -12.21
CA ASP A 46 -6.19 14.32 -10.88
C ASP A 46 -6.45 13.19 -9.87
N LYS A 47 -7.62 12.55 -9.94
CA LYS A 47 -7.92 11.37 -9.11
C LYS A 47 -6.91 10.26 -9.36
N LYS A 48 -6.59 9.99 -10.62
CA LYS A 48 -5.57 9.00 -10.97
C LYS A 48 -4.20 9.38 -10.40
N ALA A 49 -3.78 10.65 -10.55
CA ALA A 49 -2.51 11.12 -10.02
C ALA A 49 -2.42 11.00 -8.49
N VAL A 50 -3.52 11.29 -7.77
CA VAL A 50 -3.58 11.12 -6.32
C VAL A 50 -3.49 9.64 -5.94
N ILE A 51 -4.22 8.73 -6.62
CA ILE A 51 -4.14 7.29 -6.38
C ILE A 51 -2.71 6.76 -6.58
N ASP A 52 -2.07 7.13 -7.69
CA ASP A 52 -0.70 6.69 -7.99
C ASP A 52 0.31 7.21 -6.96
N GLU A 53 0.14 8.45 -6.46
CA GLU A 53 1.01 9.03 -5.44
C GLU A 53 0.76 8.40 -4.05
N THR A 54 -0.50 8.21 -3.64
CA THR A 54 -0.86 7.54 -2.38
C THR A 54 -0.30 6.12 -2.36
N MET A 55 -0.41 5.38 -3.47
CA MET A 55 0.18 4.06 -3.60
C MET A 55 1.69 4.07 -3.41
N ARG A 56 2.41 4.99 -4.08
CA ARG A 56 3.85 5.15 -3.89
C ARG A 56 4.25 5.43 -2.45
N ILE A 57 3.49 6.26 -1.75
CA ILE A 57 3.76 6.60 -0.34
C ILE A 57 3.57 5.35 0.52
N LEU A 58 2.44 4.67 0.42
CA LEU A 58 2.15 3.44 1.17
C LEU A 58 3.18 2.33 0.88
N GLU A 59 3.59 2.17 -0.37
CA GLU A 59 4.66 1.25 -0.76
C GLU A 59 6.00 1.64 -0.13
N ASN A 60 6.37 2.92 -0.13
CA ASN A 60 7.63 3.40 0.44
C ASN A 60 7.64 3.34 1.99
N GLU A 61 6.47 3.40 2.62
CA GLU A 61 6.31 3.23 4.06
C GLU A 61 6.24 1.76 4.50
N GLY A 62 6.29 0.82 3.56
CA GLY A 62 6.26 -0.62 3.85
C GLY A 62 4.88 -1.13 4.29
N PHE A 63 3.80 -0.39 4.02
CA PHE A 63 2.43 -0.77 4.34
C PHE A 63 2.05 -2.15 3.79
N PHE A 64 2.55 -2.48 2.60
CA PHE A 64 2.38 -3.79 1.96
C PHE A 64 3.51 -4.79 2.27
N GLU A 65 4.64 -4.32 2.79
CA GLU A 65 5.82 -5.16 3.09
C GLU A 65 5.73 -5.81 4.47
N ALA A 66 4.92 -5.29 5.39
CA ALA A 66 4.71 -5.87 6.71
C ALA A 66 4.23 -7.34 6.70
N GLU A 67 3.58 -7.80 5.61
CA GLU A 67 3.24 -9.21 5.42
C GLU A 67 4.19 -9.97 4.47
N ALA A 68 4.97 -9.28 3.64
CA ALA A 68 5.95 -9.92 2.75
C ALA A 68 7.19 -10.45 3.51
N GLY A 69 7.33 -10.11 4.79
CA GLY A 69 8.30 -10.70 5.72
C GLY A 69 7.89 -12.06 6.30
N GLY A 70 6.72 -12.60 5.94
CA GLY A 70 6.39 -14.00 6.19
C GLY A 70 6.92 -14.88 5.05
N ASP A 71 7.94 -15.69 5.35
CA ASP A 71 8.53 -16.74 4.49
C ASP A 71 9.71 -16.31 3.60
N GLY A 72 10.86 -16.05 4.24
CA GLY A 72 12.15 -15.92 3.54
C GLY A 72 13.39 -16.22 4.38
N GLU A 73 13.23 -16.56 5.67
CA GLU A 73 14.32 -16.84 6.60
C GLU A 73 14.14 -18.22 7.28
N ASP A 74 13.92 -19.30 6.54
CA ASP A 74 14.28 -20.66 7.01
C ASP A 74 14.31 -21.67 5.85
N ALA A 75 15.41 -21.68 5.10
CA ALA A 75 15.88 -22.93 4.51
C ALA A 75 17.28 -23.14 5.05
N GLY A 76 17.30 -23.63 6.29
CA GLY A 76 18.50 -24.04 6.99
C GLY A 76 19.43 -24.81 6.08
N ASP A 77 20.62 -24.25 5.91
CA ASP A 77 21.84 -24.95 5.54
C ASP A 77 22.11 -26.04 6.59
N PHE A 78 21.48 -27.19 6.43
CA PHE A 78 21.78 -28.40 7.21
C PHE A 78 21.73 -29.63 6.30
N SER A 79 22.61 -29.69 5.30
CA SER A 79 23.01 -30.98 4.74
C SER A 79 24.29 -31.44 5.43
N ASN A 80 24.04 -32.15 6.52
CA ASN A 80 24.95 -32.84 7.42
C ASN A 80 26.14 -33.51 6.73
N ALA A 81 27.34 -33.27 7.25
CA ALA A 81 28.54 -34.05 6.99
C ALA A 81 28.48 -35.39 7.75
N GLU A 82 29.07 -36.44 7.15
CA GLU A 82 29.46 -37.75 7.75
C GLU A 82 28.26 -38.62 8.20
N GLU A 83 28.14 -39.95 8.03
CA GLU A 83 28.98 -41.17 7.96
C GLU A 83 28.12 -42.20 7.14
N GLU A 84 28.61 -43.14 6.32
CA GLU A 84 29.43 -44.34 6.57
C GLU A 84 30.08 -44.86 5.28
#